data_AF-A0A6A7LLG1-F1
#
_entry.id   AF-A0A6A7LLG1-F1
#
_cell.length_a   1.000
_cell.length_b   1.000
_cell.length_c   1.000
_cell.angle_alpha   90.00
_cell.angle_beta   90.00
_cell.angle_gamma   90.00
#
_symmetry.space_group_name_H-M   'P 1'
#
loop_
_entity.id
_entity.type
_entity.pdbx_description
1 polymer ?
#
loop_
_entity_poly.entity_id
_entity_poly.type
_entity_poly.pdbx_seq_one_letter_code
_entity_poly.pdbx_strand_id
1 'polypeptide(L)'
;MRNKNRNNSRNRTELMVTFKGVKYGAFAGFIATWSISSVIVLTELLLRLNIGTFYSIMGISLGINNASTAISIAFGLHLLVGTLIGAVFGVVGIRWKKVRMLNPYKS
;
A
#
# COMPACT_ATOMS: atom_id res chain seq x y z
N MET A 1 -38.28 6.81 16.28
CA MET A 1 -36.95 6.95 16.95
C MET A 1 -36.08 5.69 16.94
N ARG A 2 -36.61 4.47 17.11
CA ARG A 2 -35.82 3.21 17.19
C ARG A 2 -34.99 2.86 15.93
N ASN A 3 -35.42 3.26 14.74
CA ASN A 3 -34.74 2.95 13.47
C ASN A 3 -33.46 3.80 13.25
N LYS A 4 -33.48 5.09 13.65
CA LYS A 4 -32.34 6.01 13.52
C LYS A 4 -31.12 5.53 14.31
N ASN A 5 -31.33 5.01 15.53
CA ASN A 5 -30.25 4.47 16.36
C ASN A 5 -29.61 3.20 15.79
N ARG A 6 -30.39 2.32 15.14
CA ARG A 6 -29.85 1.11 14.48
C ARG A 6 -29.02 1.44 13.24
N ASN A 7 -29.40 2.47 12.49
CA ASN A 7 -28.67 2.85 11.28
C ASN A 7 -27.33 3.51 11.64
N ASN A 8 -27.30 4.29 12.73
CA ASN A 8 -26.08 4.91 13.23
C ASN A 8 -25.07 3.86 13.76
N SER A 9 -25.53 2.85 14.51
CA SER A 9 -24.65 1.80 15.02
C SER A 9 -24.02 0.95 13.92
N ARG A 10 -24.80 0.54 12.90
CA ARG A 10 -24.26 -0.19 11.73
C ARG A 10 -23.20 0.61 10.97
N ASN A 11 -23.44 1.90 10.73
CA ASN A 11 -22.47 2.77 10.05
C ASN A 11 -21.15 2.86 10.84
N ARG A 12 -21.21 2.96 12.17
CA ARG A 12 -19.99 2.96 13.01
C ARG A 12 -19.22 1.65 12.92
N THR A 13 -19.91 0.51 12.91
CA THR A 13 -19.26 -0.80 12.79
C THR A 13 -18.60 -0.99 11.42
N GLU A 14 -19.28 -0.61 10.33
CA GLU A 14 -18.69 -0.65 8.98
C GLU A 14 -17.46 0.23 8.85
N LEU A 15 -17.50 1.44 9.43
CA LEU A 15 -16.41 2.39 9.41
C LEU A 15 -15.22 1.85 10.21
N MET A 16 -15.45 1.24 11.38
CA MET A 16 -14.40 0.58 12.18
C MET A 16 -13.77 -0.61 11.45
N VAL A 17 -14.56 -1.42 10.76
CA VAL A 17 -14.05 -2.58 9.99
C VAL A 17 -13.24 -2.11 8.79
N THR A 18 -13.74 -1.11 8.06
CA THR A 18 -13.04 -0.51 6.92
C THR A 18 -11.72 0.11 7.36
N PHE A 19 -11.72 0.87 8.46
CA PHE A 19 -10.51 1.49 9.00
C PHE A 19 -9.47 0.46 9.44
N LYS A 20 -9.89 -0.69 9.97
CA LYS A 20 -8.97 -1.80 10.25
C LYS A 20 -8.31 -2.32 8.98
N GLY A 21 -9.07 -2.64 7.92
CA GLY A 21 -8.43 -3.16 6.70
C GLY A 21 -7.62 -2.14 5.92
N VAL A 22 -7.96 -0.84 5.98
CA VAL A 22 -7.07 0.23 5.48
C VAL A 22 -5.71 0.16 6.19
N LYS A 23 -5.70 0.05 7.53
CA LYS A 23 -4.46 -0.03 8.31
C LYS A 23 -3.64 -1.28 8.00
N TYR A 24 -4.30 -2.44 7.96
CA TYR A 24 -3.62 -3.71 7.63
C TYR A 24 -3.09 -3.69 6.19
N GLY A 25 -3.87 -3.18 5.25
CA GLY A 25 -3.47 -3.02 3.85
C GLY A 25 -2.29 -2.07 3.71
N ALA A 26 -2.33 -0.91 4.38
CA ALA A 26 -1.23 0.05 4.38
C ALA A 26 0.07 -0.56 4.92
N PHE A 27 -0.01 -1.26 6.05
CA PHE A 27 1.15 -1.94 6.65
C PHE A 27 1.69 -3.05 5.74
N ALA A 28 0.81 -3.87 5.15
CA ALA A 28 1.22 -4.88 4.18
C ALA A 28 1.87 -4.25 2.94
N GLY A 29 1.33 -3.13 2.44
CA GLY A 29 1.90 -2.37 1.34
C GLY A 29 3.30 -1.84 1.65
N PHE A 30 3.49 -1.26 2.84
CA PHE A 30 4.79 -0.80 3.32
C PHE A 30 5.83 -1.94 3.35
N ILE A 31 5.48 -3.08 3.95
CA ILE A 31 6.36 -4.26 4.01
C ILE A 31 6.67 -4.77 2.61
N ALA A 32 5.67 -4.85 1.72
CA ALA A 32 5.86 -5.29 0.35
C ALA A 32 6.85 -4.39 -0.40
N THR A 33 6.69 -3.06 -0.32
CA THR A 33 7.64 -2.12 -0.96
C THR A 33 9.02 -2.14 -0.34
N TRP A 34 9.12 -2.34 0.97
CA TRP A 34 10.41 -2.49 1.63
C TRP A 34 11.12 -3.75 1.13
N SER A 35 10.40 -4.87 1.05
CA SER A 35 10.94 -6.13 0.52
C SER A 35 11.39 -5.99 -0.93
N ILE A 36 10.59 -5.35 -1.79
CA ILE A 36 10.96 -5.08 -3.19
C ILE A 36 12.21 -4.18 -3.26
N SER A 37 12.31 -3.17 -2.41
CA SER A 37 13.47 -2.28 -2.34
C SER A 37 14.77 -3.06 -2.05
N SER A 38 14.74 -4.02 -1.13
CA SER A 38 15.90 -4.87 -0.85
C SER A 38 16.31 -5.70 -2.06
N VAL A 39 15.32 -6.25 -2.78
CA VAL A 39 15.57 -7.02 -4.02
C VAL A 39 16.14 -6.13 -5.12
N ILE A 40 15.68 -4.88 -5.25
CA ILE A 40 16.24 -3.92 -6.20
C ILE A 40 17.71 -3.66 -5.90
N VAL A 41 18.07 -3.35 -4.66
CA VAL A 41 19.47 -3.12 -4.27
C VAL A 41 20.34 -4.34 -4.54
N LEU A 42 19.82 -5.55 -4.25
CA LEU A 42 20.52 -6.79 -4.57
C LEU A 42 20.72 -6.97 -6.08
N THR A 43 19.70 -6.63 -6.88
CA THR A 43 19.75 -6.73 -8.34
C THR A 43 20.73 -5.72 -8.93
N GLU A 44 20.79 -4.49 -8.40
CA GLU A 44 21.79 -3.49 -8.78
C GLU A 44 23.23 -3.99 -8.54
N LEU A 45 23.46 -4.65 -7.39
CA LEU A 45 24.75 -5.24 -7.07
C LEU A 45 25.12 -6.38 -8.03
N LEU A 46 24.17 -7.27 -8.36
CA LEU A 46 24.37 -8.37 -9.31
C LEU A 46 24.68 -7.86 -10.73
N LEU A 47 24.06 -6.75 -11.13
CA LEU A 47 24.26 -6.09 -12.42
C LEU A 47 25.50 -5.18 -12.46
N ARG A 48 26.28 -5.10 -11.36
CA ARG A 48 27.43 -4.19 -11.20
C ARG A 48 27.07 -2.72 -11.45
N LEU A 49 25.85 -2.32 -11.13
CA LEU A 49 25.40 -0.93 -11.15
C LEU A 49 25.80 -0.24 -9.84
N ASN A 50 25.83 1.10 -9.87
CA ASN A 50 26.01 1.86 -8.64
C ASN A 50 24.78 1.68 -7.74
N ILE A 51 24.98 1.56 -6.43
CA ILE A 51 23.88 1.36 -5.48
C ILE A 51 22.95 2.58 -5.51
N GLY A 52 21.65 2.33 -5.68
CA GLY A 52 20.65 3.39 -5.79
C GLY A 52 20.48 3.94 -7.21
N THR A 53 21.01 3.29 -8.25
CA THR A 53 20.80 3.71 -9.65
C THR A 53 19.31 3.76 -10.02
N PHE A 54 18.53 2.75 -9.65
CA PHE A 54 17.09 2.68 -9.89
C PHE A 54 16.34 3.87 -9.27
N TYR A 55 16.62 4.16 -8.00
CA TYR A 55 16.02 5.28 -7.28
C TYR A 55 16.53 6.63 -7.78
N SER A 56 17.79 6.72 -8.19
CA SER A 56 18.36 7.91 -8.81
C SER A 56 17.67 8.23 -10.14
N ILE A 57 17.50 7.25 -11.03
CA ILE A 57 16.79 7.43 -12.30
C ILE A 57 15.34 7.86 -12.05
N MET A 58 14.66 7.21 -11.10
CA MET A 58 13.30 7.59 -10.72
C MET A 58 13.22 9.03 -10.20
N GLY A 59 14.15 9.45 -9.34
CA GLY A 59 14.18 10.81 -8.79
C GLY A 59 14.59 11.87 -9.80
N ILE A 60 15.54 11.57 -10.70
CA ILE A 60 15.92 12.47 -11.80
C ILE A 60 14.76 12.63 -12.78
N SER A 61 14.00 11.57 -13.05
CA SER A 61 12.77 11.61 -13.86
C SER A 61 11.68 12.51 -13.24
N LEU A 62 11.67 12.67 -11.92
CA LEU A 62 10.83 13.64 -11.20
C LEU A 62 11.35 15.09 -11.25
N GLY A 63 12.49 15.33 -11.92
CA GLY A 63 13.12 16.65 -12.03
C GLY A 63 14.09 16.98 -10.91
N ILE A 64 14.64 15.98 -10.20
CA ILE A 64 15.61 16.20 -9.12
C ILE A 64 17.04 16.05 -9.67
N ASN A 65 17.77 17.15 -9.65
CA ASN A 65 19.07 17.25 -10.33
C ASN A 65 20.21 16.60 -9.55
N ASN A 66 20.04 16.43 -8.23
CA ASN A 66 21.04 15.89 -7.33
C ASN A 66 20.79 14.40 -7.07
N ALA A 67 21.72 13.53 -7.46
CA ALA A 67 21.56 12.07 -7.34
C ALA A 67 21.22 11.60 -5.91
N SER A 68 21.91 12.13 -4.89
CA SER A 68 21.65 11.74 -3.50
C SER A 68 20.25 12.12 -3.04
N THR A 69 19.78 13.32 -3.39
CA THR A 69 18.42 13.78 -3.09
C THR A 69 17.38 13.00 -3.90
N ALA A 70 17.68 12.72 -5.18
CA ALA A 70 16.83 11.94 -6.07
C ALA A 70 16.56 10.55 -5.49
N ILE A 71 17.58 9.87 -4.97
CA ILE A 71 17.46 8.56 -4.34
C ILE A 71 16.53 8.61 -3.12
N SER A 72 16.77 9.53 -2.18
CA SER A 72 15.97 9.61 -0.96
C SER A 72 14.50 9.95 -1.24
N ILE A 73 14.25 10.88 -2.18
CA ILE A 73 12.89 11.26 -2.56
C ILE A 73 12.19 10.14 -3.30
N ALA A 74 12.86 9.48 -4.26
CA ALA A 74 12.29 8.36 -5.00
C ALA A 74 11.99 7.16 -4.10
N PHE A 75 12.89 6.82 -3.17
CA PHE A 75 12.67 5.77 -2.18
C PHE A 75 11.48 6.10 -1.27
N GLY A 76 11.41 7.33 -0.77
CA GLY A 76 10.27 7.80 0.03
C GLY A 76 8.95 7.72 -0.74
N LEU A 77 8.96 8.14 -2.00
CA LEU A 77 7.79 8.06 -2.88
C LEU A 77 7.41 6.61 -3.17
N HIS A 78 8.38 5.71 -3.37
CA HIS A 78 8.14 4.29 -3.58
C HIS A 78 7.41 3.66 -2.37
N LEU A 79 7.90 3.92 -1.15
CA LEU A 79 7.24 3.47 0.08
C LEU A 79 5.84 4.07 0.24
N LEU A 80 5.68 5.37 -0.04
CA LEU A 80 4.41 6.07 0.08
C LEU A 80 3.37 5.49 -0.88
N VAL A 81 3.73 5.33 -2.16
CA VAL A 81 2.84 4.80 -3.19
C VAL A 81 2.45 3.36 -2.87
N GLY A 82 3.39 2.49 -2.47
CA GLY A 82 3.04 1.13 -2.09
C GLY A 82 2.20 1.02 -0.83
N THR A 83 2.40 1.91 0.14
CA THR A 83 1.53 2.01 1.32
C THR A 83 0.11 2.42 0.92
N LEU A 84 -0.05 3.40 0.02
CA LEU A 84 -1.36 3.81 -0.49
C LEU A 84 -2.03 2.70 -1.29
N ILE A 85 -1.31 2.04 -2.19
CA ILE A 85 -1.81 0.91 -2.96
C ILE A 85 -2.24 -0.21 -2.02
N GLY A 86 -1.40 -0.57 -1.05
CA GLY A 86 -1.74 -1.55 -0.03
C GLY A 86 -3.00 -1.20 0.75
N ALA A 87 -3.17 0.07 1.13
CA ALA A 87 -4.38 0.55 1.80
C ALA A 87 -5.63 0.34 0.94
N VAL A 88 -5.56 0.64 -0.35
CA VAL A 88 -6.66 0.41 -1.32
C VAL A 88 -6.98 -1.08 -1.42
N PHE A 89 -5.97 -1.94 -1.58
CA PHE A 89 -6.15 -3.39 -1.60
C PHE A 89 -6.74 -3.93 -0.29
N GLY A 90 -6.39 -3.33 0.85
CA GLY A 90 -7.00 -3.65 2.15
C GLY A 90 -8.51 -3.41 2.17
N VAL A 91 -8.97 -2.30 1.60
CA VAL A 91 -10.42 -2.00 1.46
C VAL A 91 -11.09 -2.97 0.51
N VAL A 92 -10.47 -3.24 -0.65
CA VAL A 92 -11.00 -4.19 -1.65
C VAL A 92 -11.10 -5.59 -1.03
N GLY A 93 -10.10 -6.04 -0.28
CA GLY A 93 -10.09 -7.33 0.41
C GLY A 93 -11.24 -7.50 1.41
N ILE A 94 -11.55 -6.46 2.20
CA ILE A 94 -12.72 -6.48 3.09
C ILE A 94 -14.02 -6.62 2.29
N ARG A 95 -14.16 -5.86 1.21
CA ARG A 95 -15.36 -5.89 0.35
C ARG A 95 -15.55 -7.26 -0.29
N TRP A 96 -14.49 -7.87 -0.79
CA TRP A 96 -14.52 -9.23 -1.34
C TRP A 96 -14.90 -10.28 -0.29
N LYS A 97 -14.37 -10.19 0.93
CA LYS A 97 -14.76 -11.09 2.02
C LYS A 97 -16.26 -10.99 2.34
N LYS A 98 -16.81 -9.77 2.32
CA LYS A 98 -18.25 -9.53 2.55
C LYS A 98 -19.11 -10.13 1.45
N VAL A 99 -18.73 -9.99 0.17
CA VAL A 99 -19.46 -10.60 -0.96
C VAL A 99 -19.40 -12.13 -0.90
N ARG A 100 -18.24 -12.72 -0.59
CA ARG A 100 -18.08 -14.18 -0.48
C ARG A 100 -18.89 -14.77 0.69
N MET A 101 -19.04 -14.04 1.79
CA MET A 101 -19.88 -14.45 2.92
C MET A 101 -21.39 -14.32 2.64
N LEU A 102 -21.79 -13.40 1.75
CA LEU A 102 -23.19 -13.21 1.36
C LEU A 102 -23.62 -14.12 0.19
N ASN A 103 -22.69 -14.86 -0.40
CA ASN A 103 -22.99 -15.92 -1.36
C ASN A 103 -22.68 -17.32 -0.79
N PRO A 104 -23.46 -17.82 0.19
CA PRO A 104 -23.30 -19.18 0.72
C PRO A 104 -23.76 -20.28 -0.26
N TYR A 105 -24.23 -19.95 -1.47
CA TYR A 105 -24.85 -20.91 -2.38
C TYR A 105 -23.89 -21.39 -3.48
N LYS A 106 -22.80 -22.09 -3.09
CA LYS A 106 -22.22 -23.23 -3.82
C LYS A 106 -21.11 -23.88 -2.98
N SER A 107 -21.50 -24.74 -2.05
CA SER A 107 -20.74 -25.94 -1.69
C SER A 107 -21.72 -27.06 -1.40
#